data_AF-A0A951DUI0-F1
#
_entry.id   AF-A0A951DUI0-F1
#
_cell.length_a   1.000
_cell.length_b   1.000
_cell.length_c   1.000
_cell.angle_alpha   90.00
_cell.angle_beta   90.00
_cell.angle_gamma   90.00
#
_symmetry.space_group_name_H-M   'P 1'
#
loop_
_entity.id
_entity.type
_entity.pdbx_description
1 polymer ?
#
loop_
_entity_poly.entity_id
_entity_poly.type
_entity_poly.pdbx_seq_one_letter_code
_entity_poly.pdbx_strand_id
1 'polypeptide(L)' 'PCPSSGLFVHGDEDRVAPVAEVMPIIEKVKTQKGIKIEHAIVEGANHFFENRVDELIDTVETYLDQRLGVSSAAA' A
#
# COMPACT_ATOMS: atom_id res chain seq x y z
N PRO A 1 7.08 13.51 -10.27
CA PRO A 1 5.62 13.53 -10.04
C PRO A 1 5.03 12.18 -10.45
N CYS A 2 4.23 11.53 -9.61
CA CYS A 2 3.60 10.26 -9.98
C CYS A 2 2.30 10.61 -10.70
N PRO A 3 2.13 10.31 -11.99
CA PRO A 3 0.97 10.77 -12.75
C PRO A 3 -0.31 9.96 -12.45
N SER A 4 -0.25 8.94 -11.60
CA SER A 4 -1.30 7.92 -11.45
C SER A 4 -1.69 7.67 -10.00
N SER A 5 -2.96 7.34 -9.79
CA SER A 5 -3.48 6.80 -8.54
C SER A 5 -2.87 5.42 -8.25
N GLY A 6 -2.56 5.14 -6.98
CA GLY A 6 -1.81 3.94 -6.58
C GLY A 6 -2.02 3.57 -5.11
N LEU A 7 -1.42 2.44 -4.72
CA LEU A 7 -1.36 1.94 -3.34
C LEU A 7 0.11 1.84 -2.92
N PHE A 8 0.42 2.35 -1.74
CA PHE A 8 1.65 2.01 -1.00
C PHE A 8 1.30 0.94 0.05
N VAL A 9 2.04 -0.16 0.08
CA VAL A 9 1.97 -1.14 1.17
C VAL A 9 3.34 -1.17 1.86
N HIS A 10 3.34 -1.14 3.18
CA HIS A 10 4.57 -1.04 3.96
C HIS A 10 4.48 -1.88 5.24
N GLY A 11 5.60 -2.45 5.69
CA GLY A 11 5.67 -3.16 6.97
C GLY A 11 6.09 -2.23 8.10
N ASP A 12 5.42 -2.26 9.25
CA ASP A 12 5.77 -1.38 10.38
C ASP A 12 7.10 -1.72 11.07
N GLU A 13 7.60 -2.94 10.89
CA GLU A 13 8.90 -3.42 11.37
C GLU A 13 10.00 -3.34 10.29
N ASP A 14 9.76 -2.63 9.19
CA ASP A 14 10.78 -2.37 8.16
C ASP A 14 11.94 -1.54 8.73
N ARG A 15 13.14 -2.13 8.73
CA ARG A 15 14.40 -1.50 9.16
C ARG A 15 15.29 -1.05 8.00
N VAL A 16 14.95 -1.42 6.77
CA VAL A 16 15.69 -1.06 5.55
C VAL A 16 15.17 0.27 5.01
N ALA A 17 13.85 0.47 5.04
CA ALA A 17 13.19 1.70 4.64
C ALA A 17 12.09 2.08 5.66
N PRO A 18 12.44 2.54 6.87
CA PRO A 18 11.46 2.75 7.93
C PRO A 18 10.26 3.63 7.54
N VAL A 19 9.06 3.32 8.05
CA VAL A 19 7.81 4.08 7.81
C VAL A 19 8.03 5.59 7.91
N ALA A 20 8.73 6.04 8.94
CA ALA A 20 8.98 7.45 9.21
C ALA A 20 9.76 8.15 8.07
N GLU A 21 10.61 7.43 7.35
CA GLU A 21 11.38 7.96 6.22
C GLU A 21 10.57 7.98 4.93
N VAL A 22 9.65 7.02 4.77
CA VAL A 22 8.81 6.88 3.57
C VAL A 22 7.58 7.80 3.63
N MET A 23 7.03 8.05 4.82
CA MET A 23 5.82 8.87 5.01
C MET A 23 5.88 10.27 4.37
N PRO A 24 6.98 11.06 4.48
CA PRO A 24 7.09 12.35 3.80
C PRO A 24 6.97 12.26 2.28
N ILE A 25 7.44 11.16 1.68
CA ILE A 25 7.32 10.90 0.25
C ILE A 25 5.86 10.64 -0.10
N ILE A 26 5.19 9.79 0.67
CA ILE A 26 3.76 9.47 0.47
C ILE A 26 2.90 10.73 0.57
N GLU A 27 3.12 11.55 1.59
CA GLU A 27 2.41 12.83 1.77
C GLU A 27 2.63 13.76 0.58
N LYS A 28 3.87 13.89 0.12
CA LYS A 28 4.18 14.70 -1.07
C LYS A 28 3.48 14.17 -2.32
N VAL A 29 3.37 12.85 -2.50
CA VAL A 29 2.66 12.27 -3.65
C VAL A 29 1.14 12.48 -3.52
N LYS A 30 0.57 12.32 -2.32
CA LYS A 30 -0.87 12.55 -2.03
C LYS A 30 -1.34 13.96 -2.37
N THR A 31 -0.48 14.97 -2.29
CA THR A 31 -0.84 16.36 -2.62
C THR A 31 -1.02 16.64 -4.11
N GLN A 32 -0.67 15.70 -4.99
CA GLN A 32 -0.82 15.88 -6.44
C GLN A 32 -2.30 15.82 -6.83
N LYS A 33 -2.77 16.85 -7.55
CA LYS A 33 -4.18 16.95 -7.94
C LYS A 33 -4.54 15.88 -8.97
N GLY A 34 -5.73 15.31 -8.83
CA GLY A 34 -6.29 14.37 -9.81
C GLY A 34 -5.89 12.91 -9.63
N ILE A 35 -5.15 12.58 -8.55
CA ILE A 35 -4.80 11.19 -8.22
C ILE A 35 -5.23 10.84 -6.80
N LYS A 36 -5.52 9.55 -6.57
CA LYS A 36 -5.81 8.97 -5.26
C LYS A 36 -4.66 8.04 -4.89
N ILE A 37 -3.99 8.35 -3.79
CA ILE A 37 -2.92 7.53 -3.25
C ILE A 37 -3.40 6.92 -1.93
N GLU A 38 -3.40 5.60 -1.88
CA GLU A 38 -3.74 4.82 -0.70
C GLU A 38 -2.45 4.35 -0.03
N HIS A 39 -2.50 4.17 1.29
CA HIS A 39 -1.36 3.68 2.07
C HIS A 39 -1.88 2.67 3.08
N ALA A 40 -1.33 1.46 3.06
CA ALA A 40 -1.62 0.38 3.97
C ALA A 40 -0.35 -0.03 4.71
N ILE A 41 -0.52 -0.34 6.00
CA ILE A 41 0.54 -0.89 6.85
C ILE A 41 0.18 -2.35 7.16
N VAL A 42 1.14 -3.25 7.00
CA VAL A 42 1.04 -4.64 7.45
C VAL A 42 1.79 -4.76 8.78
N GLU A 43 1.06 -5.05 9.85
CA GLU A 43 1.60 -5.11 11.20
C GLU A 43 2.53 -6.32 11.40
N GLY A 44 3.66 -6.09 12.08
CA GLY A 44 4.73 -7.07 12.29
C GLY A 44 5.48 -7.47 11.01
N ALA A 45 5.28 -6.76 9.90
CA ALA A 45 5.99 -7.05 8.66
C ALA A 45 7.31 -6.28 8.58
N ASN A 46 8.36 -6.97 8.18
CA ASN A 46 9.65 -6.36 7.84
C ASN A 46 9.68 -5.95 6.36
N HIS A 47 10.83 -5.46 5.89
CA HIS A 47 11.03 -5.04 4.49
C HIS A 47 10.66 -6.11 3.45
N PHE A 48 10.83 -7.37 3.82
CA PHE A 48 10.63 -8.53 2.95
C PHE A 48 9.24 -9.16 3.11
N PHE A 49 8.43 -8.66 4.05
CA PHE A 49 7.15 -9.25 4.45
C PHE A 49 7.28 -10.74 4.81
N GLU A 50 8.40 -11.15 5.42
CA GLU A 50 8.59 -12.54 5.86
C GLU A 50 7.50 -12.95 6.84
N ASN A 51 6.86 -14.10 6.58
CA ASN A 51 5.69 -14.60 7.32
C ASN A 51 4.45 -13.67 7.28
N ARG A 52 4.45 -12.68 6.38
CA ARG A 52 3.36 -11.70 6.17
C ARG A 52 2.97 -11.53 4.71
N VAL A 53 3.38 -12.48 3.85
CA VAL A 53 3.15 -12.43 2.40
C VAL A 53 1.67 -12.55 2.09
N ASP A 54 0.94 -13.40 2.81
CA ASP A 54 -0.50 -13.59 2.58
C ASP A 54 -1.27 -12.29 2.87
N GLU A 55 -0.97 -11.62 3.99
CA GLU A 55 -1.56 -10.31 4.33
C GLU A 55 -1.20 -9.21 3.31
N LEU A 56 0.03 -9.24 2.78
CA LEU A 56 0.45 -8.35 1.69
C LEU A 56 -0.38 -8.61 0.42
N ILE A 57 -0.54 -9.87 0.02
CA ILE A 57 -1.31 -10.25 -1.18
C ILE A 57 -2.77 -9.84 -1.03
N ASP A 58 -3.41 -10.17 0.10
CA ASP A 58 -4.81 -9.79 0.37
C ASP A 58 -5.02 -8.27 0.28
N THR A 59 -4.06 -7.49 0.80
CA THR A 59 -4.09 -6.03 0.72
C THR A 59 -4.03 -5.53 -0.73
N VAL A 60 -3.16 -6.14 -1.54
CA VAL A 60 -2.99 -5.80 -2.97
C VAL A 60 -4.22 -6.22 -3.78
N GLU A 61 -4.73 -7.44 -3.56
CA GLU A 61 -5.93 -7.96 -4.25
C GLU A 61 -7.14 -7.09 -3.96
N THR A 62 -7.39 -6.77 -2.68
CA THR A 62 -8.48 -5.88 -2.27
C THR A 62 -8.45 -4.54 -3.01
N TYR A 63 -7.26 -3.97 -3.16
CA TYR A 63 -7.10 -2.72 -3.90
C TYR A 63 -7.35 -2.88 -5.40
N LEU A 64 -6.83 -3.95 -6.01
CA LEU A 64 -7.03 -4.22 -7.42
C LEU A 64 -8.49 -4.48 -7.75
N ASP A 65 -9.20 -5.26 -6.93
CA ASP A 65 -10.63 -5.54 -7.09
C ASP A 65 -11.47 -4.26 -7.08
N GLN A 66 -11.21 -3.37 -6.12
CA GLN A 66 -11.85 -2.05 -6.06
C GLN A 66 -11.55 -1.20 -7.30
N ARG A 67 -10.31 -1.24 -7.81
CA ARG A 67 -9.89 -0.44 -8.97
C ARG A 67 -10.38 -1.00 -10.30
N LEU A 68 -10.51 -2.31 -10.42
CA LEU A 68 -11.00 -3.00 -11.61
C LEU A 68 -12.52 -3.10 -11.63
N GLY A 69 -13.20 -2.71 -10.54
CA GLY A 69 -14.66 -2.82 -10.43
C GLY A 69 -15.12 -4.26 -10.32
N VAL A 70 -14.21 -5.17 -9.94
CA VAL A 70 -14.56 -6.53 -9.54
C VAL A 70 -15.16 -6.39 -8.15
N SER A 71 -16.46 -6.08 -8.10
CA SER A 71 -17.22 -6.21 -6.86
C SER A 71 -17.00 -7.63 -6.38
N SER A 72 -16.44 -7.80 -5.18
CA SER A 72 -16.38 -9.12 -4.53
C SER A 72 -17.78 -9.71 -4.53
N ALA A 73 -18.00 -10.61 -5.48
CA ALA A 73 -19.06 -11.58 -5.50
C ALA A 73 -18.39 -12.90 -5.09
N ALA A 74 -17.95 -12.94 -3.84
CA ALA A 74 -17.61 -14.18 -3.16
C ALA A 74 -18.37 -14.19 -1.84
N ALA A 75 -19.29 -15.15 -1.76
CA ALA A 75 -20.21 -15.42 -0.67
C ALA A 75 -19.49 -15.98 0.57
#